data_AF-A0A3M1WZQ0-F1
#
_entry.id   AF-A0A3M1WZQ0-F1
#
_cell.length_a   1.000
_cell.length_b   1.000
_cell.length_c   1.000
_cell.angle_alpha   90.00
_cell.angle_beta   90.00
_cell.angle_gamma   90.00
#
_symmetry.space_group_name_H-M   'P 1'
#
loop_
_entity.id
_entity.type
_entity.pdbx_description
1 polymer ?
#
loop_
_entity_poly.entity_id
_entity_poly.type
_entity_poly.pdbx_seq_one_letter_code
_entity_poly.pdbx_strand_id
1 'polypeptide(L)'
;MKKKLAALVAVIFAVVAVSTVVFAVDQGPETIVIKEVQKKKPPVTFPHRKHQEMFKDCKTCHHKTEEGGQPKACSECHGKVKEAPKFKKAMHKTCRDCHKKEKAAGKNPPTKCKECHKK
;
A
#
# COMPACT_ATOMS: atom_id res chain seq x y z
N MET A 1 -44.90 20.06 21.49
CA MET A 1 -44.24 18.75 21.29
C MET A 1 -43.86 18.49 19.83
N LYS A 2 -44.78 18.62 18.86
CA LYS A 2 -44.53 18.36 17.42
C LYS A 2 -43.38 19.18 16.80
N LYS A 3 -43.22 20.47 17.17
CA LYS A 3 -42.13 21.34 16.70
C LYS A 3 -40.74 20.96 17.26
N LYS A 4 -40.67 20.46 18.51
CA LYS A 4 -39.43 19.97 19.13
C LYS A 4 -39.02 18.60 18.56
N LEU A 5 -40.00 17.76 18.22
CA LEU A 5 -39.78 16.47 17.55
C LEU A 5 -39.27 16.68 16.11
N ALA A 6 -39.84 17.62 15.36
CA ALA A 6 -39.38 17.97 14.01
C ALA A 6 -37.95 18.55 14.03
N ALA A 7 -37.61 19.38 15.02
CA ALA A 7 -36.26 19.91 15.19
C ALA A 7 -35.24 18.81 15.55
N LEU A 8 -35.60 17.86 16.41
CA LEU A 8 -34.76 16.71 16.75
C LEU A 8 -34.52 15.79 15.54
N VAL A 9 -35.57 15.51 14.76
CA VAL A 9 -35.46 14.71 13.53
C VAL A 9 -34.57 15.41 12.49
N ALA A 10 -34.70 16.72 12.32
CA ALA A 10 -33.84 17.49 11.40
C ALA A 10 -32.37 17.51 11.83
N VAL A 11 -32.10 17.61 13.14
CA VAL A 11 -30.73 17.56 13.68
C VAL A 11 -30.14 16.16 13.52
N ILE A 12 -30.90 15.09 13.79
CA ILE A 12 -30.45 13.70 13.56
C ILE A 12 -30.17 13.46 12.08
N PHE A 13 -31.03 13.95 11.18
CA PHE A 13 -30.83 13.82 9.73
C PHE A 13 -29.60 14.59 9.24
N ALA A 14 -29.32 15.77 9.82
CA ALA A 14 -28.11 16.53 9.53
C ALA A 14 -26.83 15.83 10.04
N VAL A 15 -26.86 15.21 11.22
CA VAL A 15 -25.72 14.46 11.76
C VAL A 15 -25.44 13.18 10.93
N VAL A 16 -26.49 12.48 10.49
CA VAL A 16 -26.35 11.30 9.61
C VAL A 16 -25.84 11.70 8.22
N ALA A 17 -26.27 12.83 7.66
CA ALA A 17 -25.80 13.31 6.36
C ALA A 17 -24.31 13.73 6.35
N VAL A 18 -23.77 14.19 7.49
CA VAL A 18 -22.33 14.51 7.62
C VAL A 18 -21.47 13.26 7.74
N SER A 19 -22.05 12.11 8.10
CA SER A 19 -21.32 10.87 8.40
C SER A 19 -20.93 10.05 7.16
N THR A 20 -21.42 10.41 5.97
CA THR A 20 -21.20 9.65 4.73
C THR A 20 -20.20 10.28 3.76
N VAL A 21 -19.39 11.26 4.21
CA VAL A 21 -18.24 11.71 3.42
C VAL A 21 -17.15 10.63 3.50
N VAL A 22 -17.36 9.55 2.75
CA VAL A 22 -16.35 8.54 2.48
C VAL A 22 -15.32 9.24 1.62
N PHE A 23 -14.28 9.78 2.25
CA PHE A 23 -13.09 10.21 1.54
C PHE A 23 -12.59 8.98 0.77
N ALA A 24 -12.78 9.00 -0.56
CA ALA A 24 -12.21 8.00 -1.43
C ALA A 24 -10.69 8.09 -1.29
N VAL A 25 -10.12 7.22 -0.45
CA VAL A 25 -8.68 7.07 -0.32
C VAL A 25 -8.17 6.66 -1.70
N ASP A 26 -7.40 7.54 -2.34
CA ASP A 26 -6.69 7.19 -3.57
C ASP A 26 -5.77 6.00 -3.26
N GLN A 27 -6.16 4.85 -3.77
CA GLN A 27 -5.45 3.60 -3.56
C GLN A 27 -4.29 3.44 -4.56
N GLY A 28 -4.04 4.43 -5.41
CA GLY A 28 -3.00 4.40 -6.41
C GLY A 28 -3.27 3.38 -7.53
N PRO A 29 -2.27 3.17 -8.40
CA PRO A 29 -2.40 2.31 -9.56
C PRO A 29 -2.59 0.84 -9.17
N GLU A 30 -3.38 0.11 -9.97
CA GLU A 30 -3.62 -1.31 -9.72
C GLU A 30 -2.38 -2.18 -9.89
N THR A 31 -1.55 -1.82 -10.87
CA THR A 31 -0.29 -2.48 -11.18
C THR A 31 0.78 -1.41 -11.36
N ILE A 32 1.98 -1.66 -10.84
CA ILE A 32 3.16 -0.82 -11.07
C ILE A 32 4.29 -1.63 -11.68
N VAL A 33 5.20 -0.96 -12.38
CA VAL A 33 6.39 -1.58 -12.95
C VAL A 33 7.62 -0.98 -12.28
N ILE A 34 8.31 -1.79 -11.50
CA ILE A 34 9.52 -1.42 -10.74
C ILE A 34 10.73 -1.61 -11.67
N LYS A 35 11.38 -0.50 -12.06
CA LYS A 35 12.40 -0.43 -13.11
C LYS A 35 13.79 -0.01 -12.61
N GLU A 36 13.94 0.28 -11.33
CA GLU A 36 15.15 0.87 -10.74
C GLU A 36 16.41 0.02 -10.93
N VAL A 37 16.23 -1.29 -11.14
CA VAL A 37 17.33 -2.24 -11.38
C VAL A 37 17.32 -2.84 -12.79
N GLN A 38 16.56 -2.26 -13.73
CA GLN A 38 16.32 -2.81 -15.07
C GLN A 38 17.60 -3.09 -15.87
N LYS A 39 18.68 -2.34 -15.60
CA LYS A 39 20.00 -2.55 -16.22
C LYS A 39 20.65 -3.90 -15.84
N LYS A 40 20.21 -4.54 -14.75
CA LYS A 40 20.81 -5.78 -14.21
C LYS A 40 19.83 -6.95 -14.14
N LYS A 41 18.53 -6.68 -14.06
CA LYS A 41 17.45 -7.67 -13.99
C LYS A 41 16.23 -7.15 -14.72
N PRO A 42 15.39 -8.01 -15.33
CA PRO A 42 14.10 -7.57 -15.87
C PRO A 42 13.28 -6.76 -14.85
N PRO A 43 12.51 -5.75 -15.31
CA PRO A 43 11.57 -5.03 -14.46
C PRO A 43 10.59 -5.97 -13.75
N VAL A 44 10.14 -5.57 -12.57
CA VAL A 44 9.14 -6.33 -11.81
C VAL A 44 7.79 -5.69 -12.00
N THR A 45 6.88 -6.38 -12.67
CA THR A 45 5.45 -6.05 -12.68
C THR A 45 4.85 -6.47 -11.34
N PHE A 46 4.40 -5.49 -10.57
CA PHE A 46 3.87 -5.69 -9.22
C PHE A 46 2.36 -5.41 -9.19
N PRO A 47 1.52 -6.42 -8.91
CA PRO A 47 0.08 -6.24 -8.77
C PRO A 47 -0.23 -5.57 -7.42
N HIS A 48 -0.10 -4.25 -7.38
CA HIS A 48 -0.23 -3.43 -6.17
C HIS A 48 -1.61 -3.58 -5.52
N ARG A 49 -2.69 -3.50 -6.31
CA ARG A 49 -4.09 -3.68 -5.83
C ARG A 49 -4.28 -4.98 -5.07
N LYS A 50 -3.79 -6.08 -5.65
CA LYS A 50 -3.89 -7.41 -5.04
C LYS A 50 -3.22 -7.44 -3.65
N HIS A 51 -2.10 -6.75 -3.48
CA HIS A 51 -1.45 -6.67 -2.17
C HIS A 51 -2.22 -5.76 -1.21
N GLN A 52 -2.79 -4.66 -1.70
CA GLN A 52 -3.64 -3.79 -0.87
C GLN A 52 -4.87 -4.53 -0.33
N GLU A 53 -5.51 -5.35 -1.17
CA GLU A 53 -6.67 -6.17 -0.75
C GLU A 53 -6.30 -7.22 0.31
N MET A 54 -5.09 -7.78 0.22
CA MET A 54 -4.60 -8.77 1.18
C MET A 54 -4.20 -8.17 2.54
N PHE A 55 -3.57 -6.99 2.56
CA PHE A 55 -2.98 -6.44 3.79
C PHE A 55 -3.75 -5.26 4.38
N LYS A 56 -4.49 -4.50 3.57
CA LYS A 56 -5.28 -3.29 3.90
C LYS A 56 -4.53 -2.13 4.58
N ASP A 57 -3.39 -2.39 5.20
CA ASP A 57 -2.50 -1.41 5.82
C ASP A 57 -1.44 -0.94 4.82
N CYS A 58 -1.54 0.33 4.44
CA CYS A 58 -0.57 0.98 3.54
C CYS A 58 0.83 1.05 4.16
N LYS A 59 0.93 1.13 5.50
CA LYS A 59 2.22 1.25 6.22
C LYS A 59 3.02 -0.05 6.24
N THR A 60 2.40 -1.19 5.89
CA THR A 60 3.10 -2.47 5.69
C THR A 60 4.22 -2.34 4.65
N CYS A 61 4.02 -1.55 3.59
CA CYS A 61 5.04 -1.25 2.58
C CYS A 61 5.54 0.20 2.68
N HIS A 62 4.62 1.16 2.83
CA HIS A 62 4.94 2.58 2.95
C HIS A 62 5.20 2.98 4.40
N HIS A 63 6.22 2.36 4.97
CA HIS A 63 6.54 2.35 6.40
C HIS A 63 7.01 3.69 7.00
N LYS A 64 7.03 4.75 6.20
CA LYS A 64 7.35 6.14 6.60
C LYS A 64 6.30 7.14 6.12
N THR A 65 5.14 6.67 5.69
CA THR A 65 4.03 7.55 5.36
C THR A 65 3.31 7.94 6.64
N GLU A 66 3.28 9.25 6.88
CA GLU A 66 2.52 9.85 7.98
C GLU A 66 1.02 9.65 7.77
N GLU A 67 0.23 9.76 8.84
CA GLU A 67 -1.23 9.66 8.74
C GLU A 67 -1.80 10.78 7.86
N GLY A 68 -2.67 10.41 6.92
CA GLY A 68 -3.17 11.33 5.88
C GLY A 68 -2.14 11.74 4.82
N GLY A 69 -0.88 11.30 4.94
CA GLY A 69 0.18 11.58 3.98
C GLY A 69 0.08 10.72 2.72
N GLN A 70 0.59 11.25 1.60
CA GLN A 70 0.69 10.49 0.36
C GLN A 70 1.91 9.55 0.38
N PRO A 71 1.76 8.28 -0.03
CA PRO A 71 2.88 7.36 -0.17
C PRO A 71 3.89 7.83 -1.22
N LYS A 72 5.18 7.76 -0.88
CA LYS A 72 6.30 8.09 -1.79
C LYS A 72 6.90 6.84 -2.42
N ALA A 73 7.53 7.01 -3.57
CA ALA A 73 8.25 5.91 -4.22
C ALA A 73 9.47 5.51 -3.40
N CYS A 74 9.76 4.21 -3.34
CA CYS A 74 10.87 3.71 -2.51
C CYS A 74 12.21 4.30 -2.94
N SER A 75 12.36 4.61 -4.23
CA SER A 75 13.56 5.20 -4.85
C SER A 75 13.80 6.67 -4.48
N GLU A 76 12.83 7.33 -3.84
CA GLU A 76 13.01 8.68 -3.30
C GLU A 76 13.90 8.68 -2.05
N CYS A 77 13.93 7.59 -1.28
CA CYS A 77 14.76 7.48 -0.09
C CYS A 77 15.83 6.37 -0.21
N HIS A 78 15.45 5.16 -0.64
CA HIS A 78 16.32 3.99 -0.62
C HIS A 78 17.40 4.07 -1.70
N GLY A 79 18.58 4.55 -1.31
CA GLY A 79 19.70 4.81 -2.22
C GLY A 79 20.07 6.28 -2.34
N LYS A 80 19.25 7.18 -1.80
CA LYS A 80 19.48 8.64 -1.76
C LYS A 80 19.74 9.14 -0.34
N VAL A 81 19.08 8.56 0.67
CA VAL A 81 19.26 8.90 2.09
C VAL A 81 20.27 7.93 2.73
N LYS A 82 21.17 8.46 3.58
CA LYS A 82 22.30 7.70 4.17
C LYS A 82 21.82 6.62 5.14
N GLU A 83 20.78 6.91 5.90
CA GLU A 83 20.19 6.04 6.93
C GLU A 83 19.29 4.96 6.30
N ALA A 84 18.86 5.16 5.06
CA ALA A 84 18.01 4.21 4.36
C ALA A 84 18.87 3.11 3.69
N PRO A 85 18.50 1.83 3.79
CA PRO A 85 19.18 0.78 3.04
C PRO A 85 19.06 1.05 1.54
N LYS A 86 20.07 0.62 0.77
CA LYS A 86 20.03 0.71 -0.70
C LYS A 86 18.79 0.01 -1.27
N PHE A 87 18.24 0.53 -2.37
CA PHE A 87 17.01 0.05 -3.02
C PHE A 87 16.91 -1.48 -3.12
N LYS A 88 17.95 -2.15 -3.64
CA LYS A 88 17.99 -3.62 -3.77
C LYS A 88 17.77 -4.33 -2.43
N LYS A 89 18.36 -3.84 -1.35
CA LYS A 89 18.24 -4.45 -0.01
C LYS A 89 16.84 -4.19 0.55
N ALA A 90 16.32 -2.97 0.39
CA ALA A 90 14.97 -2.61 0.82
C ALA A 90 13.91 -3.51 0.14
N MET A 91 13.95 -3.60 -1.20
CA MET A 91 13.01 -4.43 -1.97
C MET A 91 13.05 -5.91 -1.56
N HIS A 92 14.24 -6.52 -1.47
CA HIS A 92 14.31 -7.92 -1.06
C HIS A 92 13.89 -8.13 0.40
N LYS A 93 14.17 -7.19 1.30
CA LYS A 93 13.74 -7.31 2.70
C LYS A 93 12.21 -7.19 2.82
N THR A 94 11.59 -6.29 2.08
CA THR A 94 10.13 -6.11 2.13
C THR A 94 9.41 -7.24 1.39
N CYS A 95 9.74 -7.46 0.11
CA CYS A 95 9.00 -8.39 -0.74
C CYS A 95 9.36 -9.85 -0.44
N ARG A 96 10.66 -10.20 -0.52
CA ARG A 96 11.10 -11.60 -0.45
C ARG A 96 10.95 -12.17 0.95
N ASP A 97 11.24 -11.40 1.99
CA ASP A 97 11.14 -11.95 3.36
C ASP A 97 9.68 -12.12 3.78
N CYS A 98 8.76 -11.23 3.38
CA CYS A 98 7.32 -11.46 3.52
C CYS A 98 6.90 -12.74 2.76
N HIS A 99 7.26 -12.87 1.49
CA HIS A 99 6.93 -14.06 0.71
C HIS A 99 7.51 -15.36 1.31
N LYS A 100 8.70 -15.32 1.91
CA LYS A 100 9.26 -16.49 2.62
C LYS A 100 8.41 -16.87 3.82
N LYS A 101 7.94 -15.89 4.61
CA LYS A 101 7.05 -16.12 5.75
C LYS A 101 5.71 -16.69 5.30
N GLU A 102 5.09 -16.07 4.30
CA GLU A 102 3.81 -16.55 3.75
C GLU A 102 3.93 -17.95 3.14
N LYS A 103 5.07 -18.26 2.50
CA LYS A 103 5.37 -19.61 2.01
C LYS A 103 5.51 -20.63 3.14
N ALA A 104 6.19 -20.26 4.23
CA ALA A 104 6.28 -21.10 5.42
C ALA A 104 4.90 -21.32 6.08
N ALA A 105 3.99 -20.36 5.95
CA ALA A 105 2.59 -20.47 6.36
C ALA A 105 1.69 -21.24 5.37
N GLY A 106 2.27 -21.96 4.41
CA GLY A 106 1.53 -22.81 3.46
C GLY A 106 0.92 -22.08 2.27
N LYS A 107 1.18 -20.78 2.08
CA LYS A 107 0.76 -20.05 0.87
C LYS A 107 1.78 -20.24 -0.26
N ASN A 108 1.42 -19.81 -1.47
CA ASN A 108 2.28 -19.96 -2.65
C ASN A 108 2.74 -18.61 -3.26
N PRO A 109 3.47 -17.76 -2.53
CA PRO A 109 4.03 -16.53 -3.09
C PRO A 109 5.34 -16.81 -3.86
N PRO A 110 5.73 -15.92 -4.80
CA PRO A 110 6.98 -16.07 -5.53
C PRO A 110 8.18 -15.83 -4.61
N THR A 111 9.14 -16.76 -4.58
CA THR A 111 10.32 -16.70 -3.70
C THR A 111 11.64 -16.83 -4.46
N LYS A 112 11.60 -17.30 -5.72
CA LYS A 112 12.78 -17.43 -6.59
C LYS A 112 12.99 -16.15 -7.40
N CYS A 113 14.25 -15.87 -7.73
CA CYS A 113 14.64 -14.64 -8.45
C CYS A 113 13.87 -14.44 -9.76
N LYS A 114 13.67 -15.51 -10.55
CA LYS A 114 12.99 -15.48 -11.85
C LYS A 114 11.46 -15.40 -11.75
N GLU A 115 10.89 -15.67 -10.58
CA GLU A 115 9.44 -15.57 -10.36
C GLU A 115 9.01 -14.10 -10.23
N CYS A 116 9.90 -13.23 -9.74
CA CYS A 116 9.68 -11.78 -9.69
C CYS A 116 10.32 -11.05 -10.88
N HIS A 117 11.57 -11.37 -11.22
CA HIS A 117 12.28 -10.79 -12.36
C HIS A 117 12.08 -11.64 -13.61
N LYS A 118 10.84 -11.70 -14.09
CA LYS A 118 10.45 -12.44 -15.29
C LYS A 118 11.03 -11.74 -16.52
N LYS A 119 11.67 -12.51 -17.41
CA LYS A 119 12.11 -12.01 -18.72
C LYS A 119 10.91 -11.81 -19.64
#